data_AF-A0A9E3WNQ8-F1
#
_entry.id   AF-A0A9E3WNQ8-F1
#
_cell.length_a   1.000
_cell.length_b   1.000
_cell.length_c   1.000
_cell.angle_alpha   90.00
_cell.angle_beta   90.00
_cell.angle_gamma   90.00
#
_symmetry.space_group_name_H-M   'P 1'
#
loop_
_entity.id
_entity.type
_entity.pdbx_description
1 polymer ?
#
loop_
_entity_poly.entity_id
_entity_poly.type
_entity_poly.pdbx_seq_one_letter_code
_entity_poly.pdbx_strand_id
1 'polypeptide(L)'
;MMAGEPRLLNAAEGNAIQHPKPTADACILIWMAGGMAAPDNFDPKHYEPFQVGLPVEKVISTFPAIDTVVDNIKIAEGLENIASVMDRATLVRSHVLPDLGHILHSRHQYHWHTGYVPPQTVACPHIGAWMARVLGPRNPVMPAFINIGQRLEGVGENEEIKAFTTAGFFGSEFGP
;
A
#
# COMPACT_ATOMS: atom_id res chain seq x y z
N MET A 1 19.62 24.81 14.28
CA MET A 1 19.80 23.55 15.02
C MET A 1 18.72 22.60 14.56
N MET A 2 19.08 21.54 13.84
CA MET A 2 18.09 20.54 13.41
C MET A 2 17.57 19.81 14.66
N ALA A 3 16.25 19.68 14.78
CA ALA A 3 15.66 18.83 15.80
C ALA A 3 16.20 17.40 15.60
N GLY A 4 16.76 16.82 16.67
CA GLY A 4 17.27 15.46 16.63
C GLY A 4 16.18 14.46 16.24
N GLU A 5 16.56 13.39 15.55
CA GLU A 5 15.65 12.31 15.18
C GLU A 5 14.95 11.72 16.43
N PRO A 6 13.67 11.33 16.33
CA PRO A 6 12.98 10.65 17.43
C PRO A 6 13.75 9.39 17.86
N ARG A 7 14.14 9.32 19.13
CA ARG A 7 14.82 8.16 19.72
C ARG A 7 13.85 7.37 20.57
N LEU A 8 13.82 6.05 20.37
CA LEU A 8 13.12 5.13 21.28
C LEU A 8 13.81 5.19 22.65
N LEU A 9 13.03 5.16 23.74
CA LEU A 9 13.54 5.24 25.12
C LEU A 9 14.67 4.23 25.40
N ASN A 10 14.56 3.00 24.87
CA ASN A 10 15.58 1.96 25.04
C ASN A 10 16.85 2.19 24.19
N ALA A 11 16.80 3.05 23.17
CA ALA A 11 17.98 3.44 22.38
C ALA A 11 18.83 4.49 23.11
N ALA A 12 18.30 5.13 24.16
CA ALA A 12 19.05 6.08 24.99
C ALA A 12 20.12 5.39 25.86
N GLU A 13 20.00 4.08 26.10
CA GLU A 13 20.94 3.30 26.92
C GLU A 13 22.13 2.72 26.13
N GLY A 14 22.30 3.10 24.86
CA GLY A 14 23.44 2.66 24.04
C GLY A 14 23.37 1.20 23.56
N ASN A 15 22.33 0.45 23.94
CA ASN A 15 22.04 -0.84 23.34
C ASN A 15 21.47 -0.63 21.94
N ALA A 16 22.26 -0.99 20.92
CA ALA A 16 21.78 -1.00 19.54
C ALA A 16 20.56 -1.92 19.43
N ILE A 17 19.48 -1.41 18.82
CA ILE A 17 18.28 -2.20 18.55
C ILE A 17 18.69 -3.33 17.59
N GLN A 18 18.68 -4.57 18.09
CA GLN A 18 18.88 -5.73 17.23
C GLN A 18 17.58 -6.00 16.47
N HIS A 19 17.52 -5.50 15.23
CA HIS A 19 16.46 -5.84 14.31
C HIS A 19 16.57 -7.32 13.90
N PRO A 20 15.45 -8.05 13.72
CA PRO A 20 15.48 -9.40 13.18
C PRO A 20 16.17 -9.39 11.81
N LYS A 21 16.98 -10.42 11.54
CA LYS A 21 17.64 -10.56 10.24
C LYS A 21 16.56 -10.63 9.15
N PRO A 22 16.56 -9.73 8.14
CA PRO A 22 15.59 -9.81 7.07
C PRO A 22 15.76 -11.12 6.30
N THR A 23 14.63 -11.75 5.98
CA THR A 23 14.59 -12.96 5.13
C THR A 23 14.45 -12.62 3.65
N ALA A 24 14.14 -11.36 3.34
CA ALA A 24 14.01 -10.85 1.98
C ALA A 24 15.06 -9.76 1.69
N ASP A 25 15.58 -9.76 0.47
CA ASP A 25 16.53 -8.78 -0.04
C ASP A 25 15.87 -7.45 -0.45
N ALA A 26 14.64 -7.53 -0.94
CA ALA A 26 13.87 -6.39 -1.44
C ALA A 26 12.38 -6.60 -1.18
N CYS A 27 11.64 -5.49 -1.07
CA CYS A 27 10.19 -5.47 -1.02
C CYS A 27 9.65 -4.72 -2.24
N ILE A 28 8.65 -5.28 -2.90
CA ILE A 28 7.94 -4.63 -4.00
C ILE A 28 6.52 -4.38 -3.51
N LEU A 29 6.14 -3.11 -3.44
CA LEU A 29 4.76 -2.72 -3.15
C LEU A 29 4.04 -2.48 -4.48
N ILE A 30 3.02 -3.29 -4.76
CA ILE A 30 2.11 -3.07 -5.88
C ILE A 30 0.85 -2.40 -5.32
N TRP A 31 0.71 -1.10 -5.59
CA TRP A 31 -0.47 -0.33 -5.20
C TRP A 31 -1.46 -0.24 -6.37
N MET A 32 -2.62 -0.86 -6.21
CA MET A 32 -3.67 -0.84 -7.22
C MET A 32 -4.62 0.35 -7.00
N ALA A 33 -4.17 1.54 -7.40
CA ALA A 33 -5.00 2.74 -7.36
C ALA A 33 -6.24 2.60 -8.26
N GLY A 34 -7.37 3.18 -7.85
CA GLY A 34 -8.62 3.16 -8.63
C GLY A 34 -9.79 2.41 -7.99
N GLY A 35 -9.66 1.96 -6.73
CA GLY A 35 -10.78 1.45 -5.95
C GLY A 35 -11.26 0.07 -6.39
N MET A 36 -10.33 -0.87 -6.56
CA MET A 36 -10.67 -2.25 -6.90
C MET A 36 -11.62 -2.85 -5.86
N ALA A 37 -12.75 -3.36 -6.33
CA ALA A 37 -13.76 -3.96 -5.47
C ALA A 37 -13.19 -5.24 -4.82
N ALA A 38 -13.15 -5.28 -3.49
CA ALA A 38 -12.66 -6.46 -2.77
C ALA A 38 -13.42 -7.77 -3.13
N PRO A 39 -14.75 -7.76 -3.31
CA PRO A 39 -15.53 -8.92 -3.76
C PRO A 39 -15.14 -9.46 -5.14
N ASP A 40 -14.53 -8.63 -6.00
CA ASP A 40 -14.15 -9.01 -7.36
C ASP A 40 -12.66 -9.39 -7.44
N ASN A 41 -11.98 -9.51 -6.29
CA ASN A 41 -10.55 -9.84 -6.23
C ASN A 41 -10.27 -10.93 -5.18
N PHE A 42 -9.76 -10.55 -4.01
CA PHE A 42 -9.20 -11.48 -3.03
C PHE A 42 -10.22 -11.98 -1.98
N ASP A 43 -11.44 -11.45 -2.01
CA ASP A 43 -12.50 -11.80 -1.05
C ASP A 43 -13.86 -12.02 -1.74
N PRO A 44 -13.95 -13.00 -2.67
CA PRO A 44 -15.17 -13.26 -3.40
C PRO A 44 -16.35 -13.52 -2.47
N LYS A 45 -17.47 -12.87 -2.77
CA LYS A 45 -18.76 -12.97 -2.09
C LYS A 45 -19.74 -13.73 -2.97
N HIS A 46 -21.03 -13.59 -2.67
CA HIS A 46 -22.07 -14.21 -3.47
C HIS A 46 -21.98 -13.74 -4.92
N TYR A 47 -21.86 -14.71 -5.82
CA TYR A 47 -21.89 -14.53 -7.26
C TYR A 47 -23.22 -15.07 -7.81
N GLU A 48 -23.91 -14.26 -8.62
CA GLU A 48 -25.09 -14.66 -9.38
C GLU A 48 -24.92 -14.16 -10.82
N PRO A 49 -25.01 -15.05 -11.85
CA PRO A 49 -24.91 -14.64 -13.24
C PRO A 49 -25.94 -13.57 -13.60
N PHE A 50 -25.53 -12.57 -14.39
CA PHE A 50 -26.42 -11.50 -14.82
C PHE A 50 -27.62 -12.04 -15.60
N GLN A 51 -28.81 -11.54 -15.25
CA GLN A 51 -30.03 -11.69 -16.02
C GLN A 51 -30.84 -10.39 -15.97
N VAL A 52 -31.61 -10.12 -17.01
CA VAL A 52 -32.46 -8.91 -17.06
C VAL A 52 -33.47 -8.97 -15.89
N GLY A 53 -33.50 -7.91 -15.08
CA GLY A 53 -34.34 -7.84 -13.89
C GLY A 53 -33.72 -8.43 -12.62
N LEU A 54 -32.45 -8.88 -12.65
CA LEU A 54 -31.72 -9.27 -11.43
C LEU A 54 -31.63 -8.08 -10.46
N PRO A 55 -32.07 -8.23 -9.20
CA PRO A 55 -31.92 -7.16 -8.21
C PRO A 55 -30.46 -6.87 -7.90
N VAL A 56 -30.08 -5.59 -7.83
CA VAL A 56 -28.68 -5.14 -7.65
C VAL A 56 -28.09 -5.65 -6.35
N GLU A 57 -28.88 -5.77 -5.28
CA GLU A 57 -28.45 -6.27 -3.98
C GLU A 57 -27.94 -7.72 -4.01
N LYS A 58 -28.25 -8.47 -5.07
CA LYS A 58 -27.73 -9.83 -5.27
C LYS A 58 -26.37 -9.86 -5.99
N VAL A 59 -25.99 -8.75 -6.63
CA VAL A 59 -24.74 -8.62 -7.37
C VAL A 59 -23.65 -8.12 -6.42
N ILE A 60 -23.14 -9.03 -5.58
CA ILE A 60 -22.06 -8.70 -4.63
C ILE A 60 -20.68 -8.94 -5.25
N SER A 61 -20.49 -10.10 -5.90
CA SER A 61 -19.35 -10.39 -6.77
C SER A 61 -19.80 -10.52 -8.21
N THR A 62 -19.00 -9.96 -9.12
CA THR A 62 -19.17 -10.02 -10.57
C THR A 62 -18.54 -11.26 -11.17
N PHE A 63 -17.54 -11.83 -10.52
CA PHE A 63 -16.80 -13.01 -10.97
C PHE A 63 -17.06 -14.23 -10.07
N PRO A 64 -17.12 -15.45 -10.64
CA PRO A 64 -17.10 -16.68 -9.85
C PRO A 64 -15.85 -16.77 -8.97
N ALA A 65 -15.94 -17.54 -7.89
CA ALA A 65 -14.79 -17.87 -7.06
C ALA A 65 -14.07 -19.13 -7.59
N ILE A 66 -12.75 -19.09 -7.67
CA ILE A 66 -11.88 -20.21 -8.02
C ILE A 66 -11.15 -20.74 -6.80
N ASP A 67 -10.79 -22.02 -6.83
CA ASP A 67 -9.90 -22.62 -5.82
C ASP A 67 -8.47 -22.13 -5.97
N THR A 68 -7.76 -22.06 -4.86
CA THR A 68 -6.32 -21.81 -4.83
C THR A 68 -5.56 -23.10 -4.51
N VAL A 69 -4.22 -23.06 -4.55
CA VAL A 69 -3.37 -24.19 -4.12
C VAL A 69 -3.48 -24.51 -2.62
N VAL A 70 -4.16 -23.65 -1.84
CA VAL A 70 -4.42 -23.86 -0.41
C VAL A 70 -5.89 -24.21 -0.22
N ASP A 71 -6.15 -25.31 0.48
CA ASP A 71 -7.50 -25.77 0.79
C ASP A 71 -8.35 -24.67 1.46
N ASN A 72 -9.61 -24.57 1.04
CA ASN A 72 -10.61 -23.64 1.58
C ASN A 72 -10.28 -22.14 1.37
N ILE A 73 -9.23 -21.80 0.63
CA ILE A 73 -8.99 -20.43 0.16
C ILE A 73 -9.45 -20.32 -1.28
N LYS A 74 -10.39 -19.40 -1.52
CA LYS A 74 -10.90 -19.06 -2.85
C LYS A 74 -10.69 -17.58 -3.17
N ILE A 75 -10.37 -17.26 -4.42
CA ILE A 75 -10.28 -15.87 -4.93
C ILE A 75 -11.12 -15.74 -6.21
N ALA A 76 -11.31 -14.53 -6.73
CA ALA A 76 -12.07 -14.32 -7.96
C ALA A 76 -11.38 -14.94 -9.20
N GLU A 77 -12.19 -15.43 -10.14
CA GLU A 77 -11.76 -15.81 -11.49
C GLU A 77 -10.99 -14.66 -12.16
N GLY A 78 -9.95 -14.99 -12.95
CA GLY A 78 -9.00 -14.04 -13.54
C GLY A 78 -7.71 -13.85 -12.75
N LEU A 79 -7.62 -14.43 -11.54
CA LEU A 79 -6.43 -14.40 -10.69
C LEU A 79 -5.74 -15.78 -10.58
N GLU A 80 -5.84 -16.63 -11.60
CA GLU A 80 -5.38 -18.02 -11.59
C GLU A 80 -3.89 -18.14 -11.28
N ASN A 81 -3.07 -17.22 -11.79
CA ASN A 81 -1.64 -17.19 -11.50
C ASN A 81 -1.36 -16.93 -10.01
N ILE A 82 -2.15 -16.06 -9.36
CA ILE A 82 -2.05 -15.81 -7.92
C ILE A 82 -2.57 -17.01 -7.13
N ALA A 83 -3.69 -17.58 -7.57
CA ALA A 83 -4.28 -18.78 -6.97
C ALA A 83 -3.27 -19.96 -6.92
N SER A 84 -2.45 -20.10 -7.96
CA SER A 84 -1.43 -21.17 -8.07
C SER A 84 -0.27 -21.07 -7.08
N VAL A 85 -0.08 -19.90 -6.43
CA VAL A 85 1.02 -19.63 -5.48
C VAL A 85 0.53 -19.12 -4.13
N MET A 86 -0.74 -19.36 -3.80
CA MET A 86 -1.37 -18.87 -2.57
C MET A 86 -0.75 -19.48 -1.30
N ASP A 87 -0.06 -20.62 -1.40
CA ASP A 87 0.72 -21.25 -0.32
C ASP A 87 1.92 -20.39 0.11
N ARG A 88 2.29 -19.40 -0.71
CA ARG A 88 3.35 -18.42 -0.44
C ARG A 88 2.82 -17.04 -0.09
N ALA A 89 1.50 -16.89 0.06
CA ALA A 89 0.85 -15.63 0.33
C ALA A 89 0.38 -15.51 1.79
N THR A 90 0.25 -14.28 2.26
CA THR A 90 -0.54 -13.95 3.45
C THR A 90 -1.74 -13.14 2.99
N LEU A 91 -2.92 -13.76 3.02
CA LEU A 91 -4.15 -13.14 2.57
C LEU A 91 -4.84 -12.39 3.72
N VAL A 92 -5.05 -11.08 3.54
CA VAL A 92 -5.77 -10.23 4.49
C VAL A 92 -7.09 -9.76 3.85
N ARG A 93 -8.22 -10.10 4.47
CA ARG A 93 -9.57 -9.75 3.97
C ARG A 93 -10.30 -8.69 4.80
N SER A 94 -9.71 -8.31 5.93
CA SER A 94 -10.28 -7.33 6.84
C SER A 94 -9.23 -6.29 7.18
N HIS A 95 -9.57 -5.03 6.92
CA HIS A 95 -8.79 -3.89 7.35
C HIS A 95 -9.75 -2.81 7.81
N VAL A 96 -9.51 -2.25 9.00
CA VAL A 96 -10.26 -1.10 9.50
C VAL A 96 -9.44 0.14 9.18
N LEU A 97 -9.97 0.95 8.27
CA LEU A 97 -9.36 2.21 7.88
C LEU A 97 -9.57 3.25 9.00
N PRO A 98 -8.63 4.19 9.18
CA PRO A 98 -8.91 5.39 9.96
C PRO A 98 -10.09 6.16 9.37
N ASP A 99 -10.83 6.87 10.23
CA ASP A 99 -11.93 7.73 9.79
C ASP A 99 -11.39 8.99 9.11
N LEU A 100 -11.16 8.90 7.79
CA LEU A 100 -10.66 9.98 6.94
C LEU A 100 -11.75 10.53 5.99
N GLY A 101 -13.01 10.14 6.24
CA GLY A 101 -14.12 10.32 5.31
C GLY A 101 -14.25 9.18 4.30
N HIS A 102 -15.45 9.05 3.71
CA HIS A 102 -15.83 7.88 2.90
C HIS A 102 -15.66 8.05 1.38
N ILE A 103 -15.47 9.27 0.89
CA ILE A 103 -15.44 9.58 -0.56
C ILE A 103 -14.09 10.11 -1.06
N LEU A 104 -13.11 10.28 -0.18
CA LEU A 104 -11.85 10.97 -0.49
C LEU A 104 -10.70 9.97 -0.62
N HIS A 105 -10.56 9.37 -1.80
CA HIS A 105 -9.50 8.41 -2.11
C HIS A 105 -8.10 8.99 -1.83
N SER A 106 -7.89 10.26 -2.18
CA SER A 106 -6.65 11.00 -1.93
C SER A 106 -6.17 10.97 -0.47
N ARG A 107 -7.08 11.10 0.51
CA ARG A 107 -6.70 11.08 1.95
C ARG A 107 -6.24 9.70 2.41
N HIS A 108 -6.92 8.65 1.95
CA HIS A 108 -6.53 7.28 2.24
C HIS A 108 -5.22 6.91 1.55
N GLN A 109 -5.02 7.38 0.31
CA GLN A 109 -3.74 7.23 -0.40
C GLN A 109 -2.60 7.93 0.34
N TYR A 110 -2.81 9.17 0.79
CA TYR A 110 -1.82 9.90 1.60
C TYR A 110 -1.47 9.13 2.88
N HIS A 111 -2.48 8.68 3.62
CA HIS A 111 -2.26 7.95 4.87
C HIS A 111 -1.51 6.63 4.63
N TRP A 112 -1.85 5.88 3.59
CA TRP A 112 -1.17 4.62 3.27
C TRP A 112 0.30 4.82 2.91
N HIS A 113 0.60 5.83 2.09
CA HIS A 113 1.95 6.06 1.60
C HIS A 113 2.85 6.79 2.59
N THR A 114 2.29 7.54 3.55
CA THR A 114 3.09 8.32 4.51
C THR A 114 3.01 7.79 5.94
N GLY A 115 1.93 7.08 6.29
CA GLY A 115 1.60 6.69 7.67
C GLY A 115 1.00 7.83 8.52
N TYR A 116 0.75 9.01 7.94
CA TYR A 116 0.22 10.18 8.66
C TYR A 116 -1.21 10.48 8.26
N VAL A 117 -2.04 10.81 9.26
CA VAL A 117 -3.44 11.22 9.04
C VAL A 117 -3.46 12.67 8.54
N PRO A 118 -3.92 12.96 7.31
CA PRO A 118 -3.99 14.34 6.83
C PRO A 118 -5.12 15.13 7.53
N PRO A 119 -5.01 16.48 7.66
CA PRO A 119 -3.93 17.32 7.15
C PRO A 119 -2.70 17.32 8.06
N GLN A 120 -1.54 17.61 7.48
CA GLN A 120 -0.27 17.75 8.19
C GLN A 120 0.29 19.15 7.94
N THR A 121 0.98 19.72 8.93
CA THR A 121 1.59 21.06 8.84
C THR A 121 2.94 21.06 8.11
N VAL A 122 3.49 19.88 7.86
CA VAL A 122 4.73 19.65 7.12
C VAL A 122 4.50 18.61 6.05
N ALA A 123 5.34 18.61 5.01
CA ALA A 123 5.33 17.55 4.01
C ALA A 123 5.82 16.24 4.65
N CYS A 124 4.96 15.23 4.74
CA CYS A 124 5.33 13.93 5.28
C CYS A 124 6.06 13.10 4.23
N PRO A 125 7.13 12.37 4.63
CA PRO A 125 7.89 11.52 3.74
C PRO A 125 7.05 10.33 3.26
N HIS A 126 7.17 10.03 1.97
CA HIS A 126 6.73 8.78 1.38
C HIS A 126 7.41 7.58 2.06
N ILE A 127 6.78 6.42 2.10
CA ILE A 127 7.34 5.18 2.66
C ILE A 127 8.67 4.80 2.00
N GLY A 128 8.83 5.07 0.71
CA GLY A 128 10.09 4.92 0.00
C GLY A 128 11.19 5.87 0.50
N ALA A 129 10.85 7.11 0.86
CA ALA A 129 11.79 8.06 1.45
C ALA A 129 12.24 7.64 2.85
N TRP A 130 11.35 7.02 3.63
CA TRP A 130 11.74 6.35 4.87
C TRP A 130 12.76 5.23 4.61
N MET A 131 12.53 4.38 3.60
CA MET A 131 13.48 3.32 3.26
C MET A 131 14.82 3.91 2.80
N ALA A 132 14.80 4.96 1.98
CA ALA A 132 16.02 5.67 1.57
C ALA A 132 16.78 6.26 2.75
N ARG A 133 16.08 6.85 3.72
CA ARG A 133 16.67 7.46 4.91
C ARG A 133 17.27 6.43 5.86
N VAL A 134 16.60 5.30 6.07
CA VAL A 134 16.98 4.30 7.09
C VAL A 134 17.97 3.27 6.53
N LEU A 135 17.80 2.84 5.28
CA LEU A 135 18.59 1.77 4.68
C LEU A 135 19.62 2.28 3.66
N GLY A 136 19.36 3.44 3.04
CA GLY A 136 20.17 3.95 1.94
C GLY A 136 20.08 3.09 0.67
N PRO A 137 20.85 3.44 -0.37
CA PRO A 137 20.89 2.66 -1.60
C PRO A 137 21.66 1.34 -1.42
N ARG A 138 21.13 0.26 -2.00
CA ARG A 138 21.83 -1.04 -2.04
C ARG A 138 23.05 -1.03 -2.97
N ASN A 139 23.04 -0.15 -3.96
CA ASN A 139 24.12 0.03 -4.92
C ASN A 139 24.39 1.54 -5.09
N PRO A 140 25.64 2.02 -4.96
CA PRO A 140 25.98 3.44 -5.10
C PRO A 140 25.53 4.12 -6.39
N VAL A 141 25.31 3.36 -7.48
CA VAL A 141 24.85 3.92 -8.77
C VAL A 141 23.34 3.81 -8.99
N MET A 142 22.60 3.20 -8.06
CA MET A 142 21.14 3.08 -8.11
C MET A 142 20.49 3.95 -7.03
N PRO A 143 19.30 4.52 -7.28
CA PRO A 143 18.55 5.20 -6.24
C PRO A 143 18.14 4.21 -5.14
N ALA A 144 17.90 4.72 -3.93
CA ALA A 144 17.52 3.90 -2.78
C ALA A 144 16.12 3.29 -2.89
N PHE A 145 15.23 3.93 -3.65
CA PHE A 145 13.95 3.38 -4.08
C PHE A 145 13.55 4.00 -5.42
N ILE A 146 12.56 3.40 -6.06
CA ILE A 146 11.97 3.89 -7.31
C ILE A 146 10.46 3.90 -7.10
N ASN A 147 9.80 5.01 -7.41
CA ASN A 147 8.34 5.08 -7.46
C ASN A 147 7.88 5.16 -8.93
N ILE A 148 7.11 4.18 -9.36
CA ILE A 148 6.47 4.16 -10.68
C ILE A 148 4.97 4.26 -10.45
N GLY A 149 4.38 5.41 -10.79
CA GLY A 149 3.02 5.73 -10.36
C GLY A 149 2.20 6.56 -11.35
N GLN A 150 1.09 7.07 -10.86
CA GLN A 150 0.16 7.91 -11.61
C GLN A 150 0.84 9.19 -12.12
N ARG A 151 0.32 9.74 -13.23
CA ARG A 151 0.77 11.03 -13.73
C ARG A 151 0.54 12.10 -12.67
N LEU A 152 1.59 12.84 -12.34
CA LEU A 152 1.54 13.94 -11.38
C LEU A 152 0.93 15.21 -11.99
N GLU A 153 0.68 15.22 -13.29
CA GLU A 153 0.17 16.38 -14.04
C GLU A 153 -0.94 15.97 -15.01
N GLY A 154 -1.92 16.85 -15.18
CA GLY A 154 -2.94 16.76 -16.24
C GLY A 154 -4.19 15.94 -15.91
N VAL A 155 -4.32 15.36 -14.72
CA VAL A 155 -5.52 14.60 -14.28
C VAL A 155 -6.16 15.27 -13.04
N GLY A 156 -7.36 14.85 -12.62
CA GLY A 156 -7.88 15.21 -11.29
C GLY A 156 -7.01 14.63 -10.17
N GLU A 157 -7.01 15.26 -9.00
CA GLU A 157 -6.22 14.88 -7.80
C GLU A 157 -4.68 15.04 -7.88
N ASN A 158 -4.15 15.86 -8.82
CA ASN A 158 -2.70 16.03 -8.98
C ASN A 158 -1.99 16.53 -7.72
N GLU A 159 -2.56 17.52 -7.02
CA GLU A 159 -1.92 18.13 -5.86
C GLU A 159 -1.88 17.15 -4.68
N GLU A 160 -2.91 16.32 -4.55
CA GLU A 160 -2.99 15.28 -3.56
C GLU A 160 -1.98 14.16 -3.82
N ILE A 161 -1.82 13.73 -5.08
CA ILE A 161 -0.83 12.71 -5.46
C ILE A 161 0.60 13.21 -5.21
N LYS A 162 0.88 14.48 -5.56
CA LYS A 162 2.16 15.12 -5.26
C LYS A 162 2.41 15.21 -3.76
N ALA A 163 1.36 15.46 -2.95
CA ALA A 163 1.50 15.65 -1.52
C ALA A 163 2.04 14.43 -0.76
N PHE A 164 1.82 13.21 -1.26
CA PHE A 164 2.42 12.00 -0.67
C PHE A 164 3.58 11.42 -1.48
N THR A 165 3.83 11.90 -2.70
CA THR A 165 4.96 11.47 -3.54
C THR A 165 6.16 12.38 -3.36
N THR A 166 6.63 12.50 -2.11
CA THR A 166 7.72 13.42 -1.75
C THR A 166 8.63 12.85 -0.68
N ALA A 167 9.87 13.33 -0.62
CA ALA A 167 10.78 13.06 0.48
C ALA A 167 10.36 13.75 1.78
N GLY A 168 9.44 14.71 1.70
CA GLY A 168 8.92 15.43 2.85
C GLY A 168 10.01 16.17 3.62
N PHE A 169 9.89 16.17 4.95
CA PHE A 169 10.85 16.80 5.86
C PHE A 169 12.23 16.12 5.93
N PHE A 170 12.49 15.05 5.17
CA PHE A 170 13.82 14.43 5.10
C PHE A 170 14.78 15.13 4.14
N GLY A 171 14.27 15.88 3.15
CA GLY A 171 15.10 16.50 2.11
C GLY A 171 15.12 15.70 0.80
N SER A 172 15.35 16.40 -0.31
CA SER A 172 15.20 15.85 -1.67
C SER A 172 16.16 14.71 -2.00
N GLU A 173 17.26 14.56 -1.26
CA GLU A 173 18.20 13.45 -1.40
C GLU A 173 17.59 12.09 -1.05
N PHE A 174 16.45 12.06 -0.37
CA PHE A 174 15.67 10.86 -0.06
C PHE A 174 14.38 10.76 -0.90
N GLY A 175 14.25 11.58 -1.95
CA GLY A 175 13.12 11.51 -2.89
C GLY A 175 13.24 10.37 -3.89
N PRO A 176 12.15 10.02 -4.60
CA PRO A 176 12.19 9.12 -5.74
C PRO A 176 12.97 9.70 -6.92
#